data_AF-A0A355GZG3-F1
#
_entry.id   AF-A0A355GZG3-F1
#
_cell.length_a   1.000
_cell.length_b   1.000
_cell.length_c   1.000
_cell.angle_alpha   90.00
_cell.angle_beta   90.00
_cell.angle_gamma   90.00
#
_symmetry.space_group_name_H-M   'P 1'
#
loop_
_entity.id
_entity.type
_entity.pdbx_description
1 polymer ?
#
loop_
_entity_poly.entity_id
_entity_poly.type
_entity_poly.pdbx_seq_one_letter_code
_entity_poly.pdbx_strand_id
1 'polypeptide(L)'
;KEYLPEKKGELPLSGQTIALLNRALWGVVNEPGGTGYAARMPQQDVCGKTGTSQVIGLPQDEKGRRLKKITAFHKDHALFVCYAPMKSPEIVVAVIAENAGGGGAVAAPIARRILNAYFNSRKEDQKTEAAPKGQAMARKTD
;
A
#
# COMPACT_ATOMS: atom_id res chain seq x y z
N LYS A 1 0.98 12.52 -19.70
CA LYS A 1 1.59 13.58 -18.87
C LYS A 1 2.17 12.89 -17.65
N GLU A 2 3.48 12.96 -17.47
CA GLU A 2 4.16 12.33 -16.32
C GLU A 2 4.16 13.33 -15.16
N TYR A 3 3.82 12.87 -13.96
CA TYR A 3 3.74 13.72 -12.77
C TYR A 3 4.79 13.24 -11.78
N LEU A 4 5.97 13.87 -11.81
CA LEU A 4 7.04 13.57 -10.88
C LEU A 4 6.78 14.24 -9.52
N PRO A 5 7.23 13.64 -8.40
CA PRO A 5 7.08 14.24 -7.08
C PRO A 5 7.89 15.54 -6.96
N GLU A 6 7.25 16.59 -6.47
CA GLU A 6 7.90 17.87 -6.17
C GLU A 6 8.24 17.96 -4.68
N LYS A 7 9.51 18.26 -4.35
CA LYS A 7 9.94 18.51 -2.96
C LYS A 7 9.36 19.86 -2.50
N LYS A 8 8.31 19.82 -1.68
CA LYS A 8 7.68 21.03 -1.10
C LYS A 8 8.37 21.55 0.17
N GLY A 9 9.26 20.78 0.79
CA GLY A 9 9.96 21.15 2.00
C GLY A 9 10.55 19.95 2.73
N GLU A 10 11.04 20.18 3.93
CA GLU A 10 11.50 19.14 4.85
C GLU A 10 10.62 19.14 6.10
N LEU A 11 10.30 17.96 6.60
CA LEU A 11 9.55 17.82 7.84
C LEU A 11 10.49 18.12 9.02
N PRO A 12 10.12 18.99 9.97
CA PRO A 12 10.93 19.33 11.12
C PRO A 12 10.87 18.21 12.18
N LEU A 13 11.23 16.98 11.78
CA LEU A 13 11.21 15.79 12.61
C LEU A 13 12.62 15.23 12.75
N SER A 14 12.97 14.80 13.96
CA SER A 14 14.25 14.15 14.20
C SER A 14 14.33 12.79 13.48
N GLY A 15 15.55 12.35 13.13
CA GLY A 15 15.76 11.01 12.57
C GLY A 15 15.25 9.88 13.48
N GLN A 16 15.32 10.06 14.81
CA GLN A 16 14.75 9.12 15.78
C GLN A 16 13.23 9.04 15.68
N THR A 17 12.55 10.18 15.52
CA THR A 17 11.09 10.24 15.33
C THR A 17 10.69 9.53 14.04
N ILE A 18 11.40 9.78 12.94
CA ILE A 18 11.15 9.10 11.66
C ILE A 18 11.36 7.60 11.78
N ALA A 19 12.44 7.16 12.43
CA ALA A 19 12.71 5.74 12.66
C ALA A 19 11.60 5.06 13.48
N LEU A 20 11.10 5.73 14.52
CA LEU A 20 9.99 5.24 15.33
C LEU A 20 8.70 5.12 14.52
N LEU A 21 8.38 6.15 13.72
CA LEU A 21 7.20 6.13 12.84
C LEU A 21 7.27 5.00 11.82
N ASN A 22 8.43 4.83 11.17
CA ASN A 22 8.62 3.75 10.20
C ASN A 22 8.43 2.38 10.88
N ARG A 23 8.98 2.19 12.08
CA ARG A 23 8.79 0.94 12.84
C ARG A 23 7.33 0.69 13.21
N ALA A 24 6.62 1.74 13.63
CA ALA A 24 5.20 1.63 13.97
C ALA A 24 4.35 1.26 12.73
N LEU A 25 4.62 1.89 11.58
CA LEU A 25 3.95 1.58 10.31
C LEU A 25 4.30 0.18 9.78
N TRP A 26 5.54 -0.26 9.99
CA TRP A 26 5.93 -1.64 9.73
C TRP A 26 5.15 -2.62 10.62
N GLY A 27 5.01 -2.32 11.91
CA GLY A 27 4.28 -3.15 12.86
C GLY A 27 2.80 -3.35 12.48
N VAL A 28 2.13 -2.29 12.00
CA VAL A 28 0.74 -2.37 11.50
C VAL A 28 0.55 -3.45 10.43
N VAL A 29 1.57 -3.69 9.60
CA VAL A 29 1.49 -4.63 8.47
C VAL A 29 2.15 -5.98 8.79
N ASN A 30 3.21 -6.01 9.59
CA ASN A 30 4.07 -7.19 9.70
C ASN A 30 3.96 -7.93 11.03
N GLU A 31 3.53 -7.27 12.10
CA GLU A 31 3.36 -7.91 13.41
C GLU A 31 2.05 -8.73 13.47
N PRO A 32 2.04 -9.88 14.16
CA PRO A 32 0.80 -10.61 14.42
C PRO A 32 -0.28 -9.71 15.04
N GLY A 33 -1.48 -9.72 14.47
CA GLY A 33 -2.59 -8.86 14.92
C GLY A 33 -2.55 -7.42 14.39
N GLY A 34 -1.57 -7.05 13.58
CA GLY A 34 -1.51 -5.74 12.92
C GLY A 34 -2.75 -5.47 12.04
N THR A 35 -3.33 -4.27 12.14
CA THR A 35 -4.58 -3.96 11.41
C THR A 35 -4.43 -3.98 9.88
N GLY A 36 -3.21 -3.80 9.36
CA GLY A 36 -2.88 -3.85 7.94
C GLY A 36 -2.27 -5.18 7.49
N TYR A 37 -2.37 -6.24 8.32
CA TYR A 37 -1.67 -7.52 8.09
C TYR A 37 -1.94 -8.16 6.72
N ALA A 38 -3.11 -7.91 6.14
CA ALA A 38 -3.45 -8.41 4.80
C ALA A 38 -2.56 -7.84 3.68
N ALA A 39 -1.86 -6.72 3.92
CA ALA A 39 -0.87 -6.15 3.02
C ALA A 39 0.55 -6.72 3.17
N ARG A 40 0.77 -7.65 4.11
CA ARG A 40 2.10 -8.19 4.42
C ARG A 40 2.76 -8.85 3.21
N MET A 41 3.98 -8.40 2.91
CA MET A 41 4.86 -8.98 1.91
C MET A 41 6.28 -9.09 2.50
N PRO A 42 6.67 -10.25 3.04
CA PRO A 42 7.92 -10.40 3.80
C PRO A 42 9.18 -10.00 3.02
N GLN A 43 9.17 -10.16 1.70
CA GLN A 43 10.31 -9.81 0.84
C GLN A 43 10.46 -8.31 0.57
N GLN A 44 9.45 -7.50 0.91
CA GLN A 44 9.37 -6.10 0.53
C GLN A 44 9.24 -5.16 1.73
N ASP A 45 9.25 -5.65 2.98
CA ASP A 45 9.17 -4.84 4.20
C ASP A 45 8.14 -3.69 4.11
N VAL A 46 6.90 -4.05 3.80
CA VAL A 46 5.82 -3.08 3.57
C VAL A 46 5.49 -2.35 4.87
N CYS A 47 5.41 -1.03 4.80
CA CYS A 47 4.96 -0.17 5.91
C CYS A 47 3.64 0.49 5.53
N GLY A 48 2.67 0.57 6.44
CA GLY A 48 1.41 1.20 6.08
C GLY A 48 0.47 1.46 7.25
N LYS A 49 -0.63 2.14 6.94
CA LYS A 49 -1.67 2.46 7.92
C LYS A 49 -3.06 2.28 7.33
N THR A 50 -3.92 1.66 8.13
CA THR A 50 -5.36 1.54 7.89
C THR A 50 -6.11 2.79 8.31
N GLY A 51 -7.15 3.13 7.55
CA GLY A 51 -8.19 4.07 7.93
C GLY A 51 -9.57 3.48 7.64
N THR A 52 -10.55 3.96 8.40
CA THR A 52 -11.97 3.69 8.17
C THR A 52 -12.66 5.03 8.39
N SER A 53 -13.31 5.58 7.35
CA SER A 53 -14.04 6.85 7.48
C SER A 53 -15.54 6.58 7.47
N GLN A 54 -16.21 6.96 8.55
CA GLN A 54 -17.65 6.77 8.69
C GLN A 54 -18.43 7.72 7.79
N VAL A 55 -19.39 7.17 7.04
CA VAL A 55 -20.19 7.95 6.06
C VAL A 55 -21.43 8.57 6.71
N ILE A 56 -21.92 8.01 7.83
CA ILE A 56 -23.06 8.57 8.57
C ILE A 56 -22.82 8.55 10.09
N GLY A 57 -23.36 9.55 10.79
CA GLY A 57 -23.44 9.53 12.25
C GLY A 57 -24.35 8.40 12.73
N LEU A 58 -23.84 7.51 13.58
CA LEU A 58 -24.64 6.49 14.25
C LEU A 58 -25.26 7.06 15.52
N PRO A 59 -26.55 6.77 15.83
CA PRO A 59 -27.14 7.10 17.12
C PRO A 59 -26.30 6.47 18.25
N GLN A 60 -26.11 7.23 19.34
CA GLN A 60 -25.28 6.78 20.46
C GLN A 60 -25.96 5.66 21.26
N ASP A 61 -27.28 5.59 21.26
CA ASP A 61 -28.05 4.56 21.94
C ASP A 61 -28.08 3.23 21.16
N GLU A 62 -27.99 2.11 21.87
CA GLU A 62 -27.93 0.77 21.25
C GLU A 62 -29.22 0.42 20.49
N LYS A 63 -30.39 0.87 20.98
CA LYS A 63 -31.67 0.68 20.29
C LYS A 63 -31.68 1.41 18.95
N GLY A 64 -31.32 2.68 18.92
CA GLY A 64 -31.21 3.48 17.70
C GLY A 64 -30.21 2.91 16.69
N ARG A 65 -29.08 2.37 17.17
CA ARG A 65 -28.09 1.69 16.31
C ARG A 65 -28.63 0.43 15.64
N ARG A 66 -29.38 -0.40 16.38
CA ARG A 66 -29.97 -1.65 15.87
C ARG A 66 -31.15 -1.42 14.93
N LEU A 67 -31.87 -0.32 15.12
CA LEU A 67 -33.01 0.10 14.29
C LEU A 67 -32.59 0.77 12.97
N LYS A 68 -31.36 1.32 12.90
CA LYS A 68 -30.87 1.99 11.69
C LYS A 68 -30.47 0.95 10.64
N LYS A 69 -31.24 0.86 9.55
CA LYS A 69 -30.89 0.05 8.38
C LYS A 69 -29.62 0.63 7.73
N ILE A 70 -28.46 0.02 8.01
CA ILE A 70 -27.22 0.30 7.26
C ILE A 70 -27.39 -0.31 5.87
N THR A 71 -27.76 0.51 4.90
CA THR A 71 -27.74 0.16 3.47
C THR A 71 -26.29 0.15 2.97
N ALA A 72 -26.04 -0.43 1.79
CA ALA A 72 -24.71 -0.48 1.20
C ALA A 72 -24.05 0.91 1.09
N PHE A 73 -24.82 1.97 0.83
CA PHE A 73 -24.38 3.37 0.74
C PHE A 73 -24.00 4.01 2.08
N HIS A 74 -24.26 3.35 3.21
CA HIS A 74 -23.95 3.85 4.55
C HIS A 74 -22.77 3.11 5.20
N LYS A 75 -22.09 2.24 4.46
CA LYS A 75 -20.86 1.60 4.94
C LYS A 75 -19.73 2.61 4.98
N ASP A 76 -18.84 2.46 5.94
CA ASP A 76 -17.61 3.25 6.01
C ASP A 76 -16.76 3.07 4.74
N HIS A 77 -15.97 4.07 4.36
CA HIS A 77 -14.96 3.88 3.32
C HIS A 77 -13.76 3.13 3.90
N ALA A 78 -13.20 2.23 3.12
CA ALA A 78 -11.99 1.51 3.47
C ALA A 78 -10.78 2.28 2.93
N LEU A 79 -9.89 2.71 3.82
CA LEU A 79 -8.67 3.42 3.46
C LEU A 79 -7.44 2.61 3.85
N PHE A 80 -6.43 2.62 2.99
CA PHE A 80 -5.11 2.12 3.33
C PHE A 80 -4.04 2.86 2.53
N VAL A 81 -3.01 3.32 3.23
CA VAL A 81 -1.83 3.93 2.60
C VAL A 81 -0.61 3.13 3.02
N CYS A 82 0.23 2.76 2.07
CA CYS A 82 1.47 2.05 2.34
C CYS A 82 2.60 2.49 1.42
N TYR A 83 3.83 2.19 1.84
CA TYR A 83 5.03 2.32 1.03
C TYR A 83 5.92 1.10 1.22
N ALA A 84 6.76 0.84 0.21
CA ALA A 84 7.71 -0.26 0.25
C ALA A 84 8.89 -0.01 -0.72
N PRO A 85 10.09 -0.56 -0.43
CA PRO A 85 10.49 -1.15 0.86
C PRO A 85 10.73 -0.12 1.98
N MET A 86 10.72 -0.55 3.25
CA MET A 86 10.89 0.35 4.41
C MET A 86 12.16 1.22 4.36
N LYS A 87 13.30 0.63 3.98
CA LYS A 87 14.62 1.29 4.03
C LYS A 87 14.89 2.24 2.87
N SER A 88 14.45 1.86 1.67
CA SER A 88 14.62 2.63 0.44
C SER A 88 13.30 2.60 -0.34
N PRO A 89 12.29 3.39 0.05
CA PRO A 89 10.96 3.33 -0.54
C PRO A 89 11.00 3.61 -2.05
N GLU A 90 10.42 2.71 -2.84
CA GLU A 90 10.35 2.82 -4.31
C GLU A 90 8.95 3.18 -4.79
N ILE A 91 7.92 2.83 -4.00
CA ILE A 91 6.51 3.06 -4.34
C ILE A 91 5.71 3.44 -3.08
N VAL A 92 4.73 4.33 -3.28
CA VAL A 92 3.66 4.63 -2.34
C VAL A 92 2.33 4.31 -3.00
N VAL A 93 1.43 3.65 -2.27
CA VAL A 93 0.09 3.31 -2.73
C VAL A 93 -0.91 3.86 -1.73
N ALA A 94 -1.88 4.64 -2.22
CA ALA A 94 -3.04 5.07 -1.46
C ALA A 94 -4.31 4.46 -2.08
N VAL A 95 -5.06 3.71 -1.28
CA VAL A 95 -6.31 3.07 -1.69
C VAL A 95 -7.45 3.66 -0.88
N ILE A 96 -8.48 4.11 -1.60
CA ILE A 96 -9.79 4.46 -1.05
C ILE A 96 -10.81 3.58 -1.76
N ALA A 97 -11.52 2.75 -1.01
CA ALA A 97 -12.66 1.99 -1.51
C ALA A 97 -13.93 2.52 -0.84
N GLU A 98 -14.75 3.21 -1.62
CA GLU A 98 -15.97 3.83 -1.14
C GLU A 98 -16.97 2.79 -0.67
N ASN A 99 -17.60 3.06 0.47
CA ASN A 99 -18.65 2.26 1.08
C ASN A 99 -18.29 0.76 1.23
N ALA A 100 -17.01 0.48 1.44
CA ALA A 100 -16.45 -0.86 1.40
C ALA A 100 -16.13 -1.45 2.79
N GLY A 101 -16.33 -0.70 3.87
CA GLY A 101 -16.07 -1.14 5.24
C GLY A 101 -14.63 -0.86 5.70
N GLY A 102 -13.97 -1.85 6.28
CA GLY A 102 -12.69 -1.64 6.98
C GLY A 102 -11.46 -1.59 6.07
N GLY A 103 -10.57 -0.62 6.30
CA GLY A 103 -9.31 -0.44 5.56
C GLY A 103 -8.43 -1.70 5.52
N GLY A 104 -8.29 -2.40 6.65
CA GLY A 104 -7.49 -3.63 6.74
C GLY A 104 -8.08 -4.83 5.99
N ALA A 105 -9.41 -4.93 5.92
CA ALA A 105 -10.09 -6.06 5.29
C ALA A 105 -10.27 -5.88 3.78
N VAL A 106 -10.33 -4.64 3.29
CA VAL A 106 -10.58 -4.36 1.86
C VAL A 106 -9.44 -3.60 1.19
N ALA A 107 -9.04 -2.45 1.72
CA ALA A 107 -8.05 -1.59 1.05
C ALA A 107 -6.63 -2.17 1.12
N ALA A 108 -6.24 -2.82 2.22
CA ALA A 108 -4.93 -3.46 2.37
C ALA A 108 -4.69 -4.62 1.37
N PRO A 109 -5.62 -5.57 1.14
CA PRO A 109 -5.50 -6.56 0.06
C PRO A 109 -5.37 -5.95 -1.34
N ILE A 110 -6.09 -4.85 -1.62
CA ILE A 110 -5.99 -4.14 -2.90
C ILE A 110 -4.57 -3.58 -3.07
N ALA A 111 -4.06 -2.90 -2.05
CA ALA A 111 -2.69 -2.37 -2.07
C ALA A 111 -1.65 -3.48 -2.28
N ARG A 112 -1.81 -4.65 -1.64
CA ARG A 112 -0.93 -5.81 -1.85
C ARG A 112 -0.90 -6.26 -3.31
N ARG A 113 -2.04 -6.29 -3.99
CA ARG A 113 -2.11 -6.66 -5.42
C ARG A 113 -1.36 -5.67 -6.30
N ILE A 114 -1.46 -4.37 -6.00
CA ILE A 114 -0.73 -3.31 -6.70
C ILE A 114 0.78 -3.47 -6.46
N LEU A 115 1.21 -3.66 -5.21
CA LEU A 115 2.61 -3.89 -4.86
C LEU A 115 3.18 -5.13 -5.55
N ASN A 116 2.44 -6.25 -5.56
CA ASN A 116 2.84 -7.46 -6.28
C ASN A 116 3.06 -7.19 -7.77
N ALA A 117 2.12 -6.48 -8.42
CA ALA A 117 2.25 -6.15 -9.83
C ALA A 117 3.52 -5.30 -10.10
N TYR A 118 3.75 -4.28 -9.28
CA TYR A 118 4.91 -3.40 -9.39
C TYR A 118 6.25 -4.13 -9.20
N PHE A 119 6.38 -4.94 -8.15
CA PHE A 119 7.63 -5.66 -7.89
C PHE A 119 7.87 -6.82 -8.85
N ASN A 120 6.83 -7.40 -9.44
CA ASN A 120 6.98 -8.42 -10.46
C ASN A 120 7.44 -7.83 -11.79
N SER A 121 6.87 -6.70 -12.23
CA SER A 121 7.33 -6.03 -13.47
C SER A 121 8.78 -5.59 -13.35
N ARG A 122 9.19 -5.02 -12.21
CA ARG A 122 10.60 -4.66 -11.92
C ARG A 122 11.57 -5.84 -12.06
N LYS A 123 11.17 -7.04 -11.61
CA LYS A 123 12.00 -8.25 -11.74
C LYS A 123 12.11 -8.72 -13.19
N GLU A 124 11.06 -8.54 -13.99
CA GLU A 124 11.06 -8.86 -15.42
C GLU A 124 11.94 -7.89 -16.21
N ASP A 125 11.87 -6.60 -15.91
CA ASP A 125 12.72 -5.56 -16.49
C ASP A 125 14.20 -5.86 -16.22
N GLN A 126 14.55 -6.15 -14.96
CA GLN A 126 15.92 -6.50 -14.56
C GLN A 126 16.43 -7.79 -15.21
N LYS A 127 15.57 -8.79 -15.43
CA LYS A 127 15.95 -10.01 -16.16
C LYS A 127 16.21 -9.73 -17.64
N THR A 128 15.42 -8.86 -18.25
CA THR A 128 15.55 -8.47 -19.66
C THR A 128 16.84 -7.67 -19.89
N GLU A 129 17.19 -6.79 -18.96
CA GLU A 129 18.43 -6.02 -18.99
C GLU A 129 19.68 -6.87 -18.70
N ALA A 130 19.58 -7.88 -17.82
CA ALA A 130 20.68 -8.76 -17.45
C ALA A 130 20.95 -9.90 -18.45
N ALA A 131 20.08 -10.12 -19.44
CA ALA A 131 20.32 -11.10 -20.49
C ALA A 131 21.52 -10.67 -21.35
N PRO A 132 22.54 -11.53 -21.56
CA PRO A 132 23.71 -11.15 -22.34
C PRO A 132 23.28 -10.85 -23.79
N LYS A 133 23.60 -9.63 -24.26
CA LYS A 133 23.52 -9.26 -25.68
C LYS A 133 24.60 -10.03 -26.45
N GLY A 134 24.31 -11.25 -26.89
CA GLY A 134 25.14 -12.01 -27.82
C GLY A 134 24.26 -12.86 -28.73
N GLN A 135 24.45 -12.97 -30.04
CA GLN A 135 25.45 -12.46 -30.96
C GLN A 135 24.73 -12.23 -32.31
N ALA A 136 24.99 -11.12 -33.00
CA ALA A 136 24.64 -11.00 -34.41
C ALA A 136 25.51 -12.02 -35.18
N MET A 137 24.90 -13.14 -35.56
CA MET A 137 25.55 -14.20 -36.31
C MET A 137 25.96 -13.65 -37.68
N ALA A 138 27.26 -13.39 -37.82
CA ALA A 138 27.88 -13.03 -39.08
C ALA A 138 27.60 -14.12 -40.12
N ARG A 139 26.89 -13.76 -41.19
CA ARG A 139 26.83 -14.58 -42.40
C ARG A 139 28.22 -14.53 -43.04
N LYS A 140 29.02 -15.57 -42.85
CA LYS A 140 30.12 -15.86 -43.76
C LYS A 140 29.52 -16.49 -45.01
N THR A 141 29.60 -15.75 -46.10
CA THR A 141 29.53 -16.29 -47.46
C THR A 141 30.93 -16.80 -47.80
N ASP A 142 31.03 -18.11 -48.06
CA ASP A 142 32.01 -18.70 -48.96
C ASP A 142 31.23 -19.42 -50.06
#